data_AF-A0A550C390-F1
#
_entry.id   AF-A0A550C390-F1
#
_cell.length_a   1.000
_cell.length_b   1.000
_cell.length_c   1.000
_cell.angle_alpha   90.00
_cell.angle_beta   90.00
_cell.angle_gamma   90.00
#
_symmetry.space_group_name_H-M   'P 1'
#
loop_
_entity.id
_entity.type
_entity.pdbx_description
1 polymer ?
#
loop_
_entity_poly.entity_id
_entity_poly.type
_entity_poly.pdbx_seq_one_letter_code
_entity_poly.pdbx_strand_id
1 'polypeptide(L)'
;MSSPPSPSALSASSDGSSQDVYTTNPYTNHPSLTSTESEVLWEYAKLSRRMKEITEIMRELTHEQDQAALIGQLRALEKKMGFVMTLFRASAWGVINERAAAEGQ
;
A
#
# COMPACT_ATOMS: atom_id res chain seq x y z
N MET A 1 32.58 -37.93 -36.96
CA MET A 1 31.76 -36.71 -36.89
C MET A 1 30.34 -37.15 -36.57
N SER A 2 29.97 -37.23 -35.29
CA SER A 2 28.61 -37.56 -34.83
C SER A 2 27.96 -36.31 -34.26
N SER A 3 26.77 -36.01 -34.78
CA SER A 3 25.96 -34.84 -34.48
C SER A 3 25.55 -34.73 -32.99
N PRO A 4 25.34 -33.50 -32.47
CA PRO A 4 24.86 -33.28 -31.09
C PRO A 4 23.35 -33.57 -30.95
N PRO A 5 22.88 -34.02 -29.77
CA PRO A 5 21.45 -34.20 -29.48
C PRO A 5 20.71 -32.87 -29.31
N SER A 6 19.48 -32.82 -29.83
CA SER A 6 18.59 -31.65 -29.86
C SER A 6 18.11 -31.20 -28.46
N PRO A 7 17.80 -29.89 -28.27
CA PRO A 7 17.29 -29.35 -27.02
C PRO A 7 15.77 -29.56 -26.90
N SER A 8 15.34 -30.60 -26.16
CA SER A 8 13.95 -30.79 -25.73
C SER A 8 13.62 -30.08 -24.40
N ALA A 9 14.38 -29.05 -24.01
CA ALA A 9 14.19 -28.34 -22.75
C ALA A 9 13.27 -27.11 -22.89
N LEU A 10 12.01 -27.30 -23.29
CA LEU A 10 10.96 -26.28 -23.17
C LEU A 10 9.59 -26.96 -23.12
N SER A 11 9.32 -27.69 -22.03
CA SER A 11 7.94 -28.00 -21.63
C SER A 11 7.91 -28.44 -20.17
N ALA A 12 7.85 -27.46 -19.27
CA ALA A 12 7.33 -27.66 -17.93
C ALA A 12 6.52 -26.40 -17.56
N SER A 13 5.31 -26.36 -18.12
CA SER A 13 4.08 -25.89 -17.45
C SER A 13 4.22 -24.70 -16.50
N SER A 14 3.98 -23.52 -17.05
CA SER A 14 3.77 -22.25 -16.35
C SER A 14 2.35 -22.08 -15.79
N ASP A 15 1.74 -23.13 -15.22
CA ASP A 15 0.39 -23.00 -14.66
C ASP A 15 0.16 -24.03 -13.54
N GLY A 16 -0.06 -23.53 -12.32
CA GLY A 16 -0.30 -24.38 -11.13
C GLY A 16 0.25 -23.79 -9.83
N SER A 17 -0.65 -23.26 -9.00
CA SER A 17 -0.58 -23.15 -7.54
C SER A 17 0.54 -22.32 -6.89
N SER A 18 0.18 -21.07 -6.57
CA SER A 18 0.87 -20.19 -5.62
C SER A 18 1.19 -20.81 -4.24
N GLN A 19 0.58 -21.95 -3.88
CA GLN A 19 0.85 -22.69 -2.64
C GLN A 19 2.00 -23.70 -2.75
N ASP A 20 2.43 -24.08 -3.96
CA ASP A 20 3.35 -25.22 -4.11
C ASP A 20 4.78 -24.88 -3.69
N VAL A 21 5.16 -23.60 -3.76
CA VAL A 21 6.47 -23.10 -3.34
C VAL A 21 6.70 -23.29 -1.83
N TYR A 22 5.65 -23.52 -1.03
CA TYR A 22 5.81 -23.78 0.41
C TYR A 22 5.86 -25.29 0.74
N THR A 23 5.32 -26.14 -0.12
CA THR A 23 5.11 -27.58 0.17
C THR A 23 6.13 -28.48 -0.51
N THR A 24 6.65 -28.09 -1.67
CA THR A 24 7.64 -28.89 -2.39
C THR A 24 8.72 -27.98 -2.96
N ASN A 25 9.98 -28.34 -2.71
CA ASN A 25 11.11 -27.60 -3.25
C ASN A 25 11.31 -27.98 -4.73
N PRO A 26 11.09 -27.06 -5.70
CA PRO A 26 11.23 -27.37 -7.13
C PRO A 26 12.70 -27.53 -7.57
N TYR A 27 13.66 -27.22 -6.72
CA TYR A 27 15.09 -27.20 -7.06
C TYR A 27 15.85 -28.48 -6.61
N THR A 28 15.21 -29.42 -5.92
CA THR A 28 15.89 -30.55 -5.23
C THR A 28 16.58 -31.58 -6.12
N ASN A 29 16.26 -31.62 -7.41
CA ASN A 29 16.78 -32.63 -8.34
C ASN A 29 17.50 -32.01 -9.55
N HIS A 30 17.93 -30.76 -9.44
CA HIS A 30 18.58 -30.10 -10.56
C HIS A 30 20.03 -30.58 -10.71
N PRO A 31 20.44 -31.15 -11.87
CA PRO A 31 21.74 -31.80 -12.05
C PRO A 31 22.94 -30.83 -12.01
N SER A 32 22.70 -29.51 -12.01
CA SER A 32 23.74 -28.49 -11.91
C SER A 32 23.76 -27.73 -10.58
N LEU A 33 22.86 -28.03 -9.64
CA LEU A 33 22.76 -27.33 -8.36
C LEU A 33 23.23 -28.25 -7.24
N THR A 34 24.00 -27.69 -6.31
CA THR A 34 24.35 -28.41 -5.08
C THR A 34 23.13 -28.48 -4.17
N SER A 35 23.00 -29.53 -3.34
CA SER A 35 21.89 -29.68 -2.40
C SER A 35 21.63 -28.42 -1.56
N THR A 36 22.69 -27.77 -1.09
CA THR A 36 22.60 -26.53 -0.30
C THR A 36 22.13 -25.33 -1.13
N GLU A 37 22.57 -25.21 -2.38
CA GLU A 37 22.17 -24.13 -3.28
C GLU A 37 20.67 -24.22 -3.60
N SER A 38 20.17 -25.44 -3.82
CA SER A 38 18.74 -25.69 -4.07
C SER A 38 17.85 -25.33 -2.87
N GLU A 39 18.37 -25.49 -1.65
CA GLU A 39 17.66 -25.13 -0.42
C GLU A 39 17.65 -23.62 -0.21
N VAL A 40 18.79 -22.94 -0.41
CA VAL A 40 18.87 -21.47 -0.30
C VAL A 40 17.99 -20.77 -1.33
N LEU A 41 17.98 -21.23 -2.58
CA LEU A 41 17.10 -20.67 -3.62
C LEU A 41 15.62 -20.86 -3.27
N TRP A 42 15.26 -21.98 -2.66
CA TRP A 42 13.90 -22.23 -2.22
C TRP A 42 13.49 -21.32 -1.07
N GLU A 43 14.36 -21.14 -0.07
CA GLU A 43 14.10 -20.22 1.03
C GLU A 43 14.01 -18.76 0.55
N TYR A 44 14.83 -18.37 -0.42
CA TYR A 44 14.74 -17.05 -1.05
C TYR A 44 13.43 -16.87 -1.82
N ALA A 45 12.97 -17.91 -2.54
CA ALA A 45 11.68 -17.89 -3.22
C ALA A 45 10.53 -17.68 -2.22
N LYS A 46 10.54 -18.39 -1.08
CA LYS A 46 9.56 -18.20 0.00
C LYS A 46 9.59 -16.79 0.57
N LEU A 47 10.78 -16.25 0.84
CA LEU A 47 10.94 -14.89 1.38
C LEU A 47 10.43 -13.83 0.39
N SER A 48 10.82 -13.94 -0.88
CA SER A 48 10.39 -12.99 -1.92
C SER A 48 8.86 -12.96 -2.04
N ARG A 49 8.20 -14.09 -1.80
CA ARG A 49 6.75 -14.18 -1.83
C ARG A 49 6.09 -13.54 -0.61
N ARG A 50 6.61 -13.79 0.60
CA ARG A 50 6.17 -13.08 1.82
C ARG A 50 6.35 -11.56 1.68
N MET A 51 7.45 -11.12 1.07
CA MET A 51 7.69 -9.70 0.83
C MET A 51 6.64 -9.08 -0.12
N LYS A 52 6.22 -9.82 -1.15
CA LYS A 52 5.13 -9.39 -2.04
C LYS A 52 3.80 -9.28 -1.30
N GLU A 53 3.46 -10.26 -0.47
CA GLU A 53 2.25 -10.23 0.37
C GLU A 53 2.25 -9.03 1.32
N ILE A 54 3.37 -8.77 2.00
CA ILE A 54 3.52 -7.59 2.88
C ILE A 54 3.33 -6.29 2.08
N THR A 55 3.88 -6.22 0.87
CA THR A 55 3.77 -5.04 0.01
C THR A 55 2.32 -4.82 -0.45
N GLU A 56 1.61 -5.90 -0.77
CA GLU A 56 0.19 -5.85 -1.15
C GLU A 56 -0.67 -5.38 0.02
N ILE A 57 -0.46 -5.92 1.23
CA ILE A 57 -1.15 -5.48 2.45
C ILE A 57 -0.82 -4.02 2.76
N MET A 58 0.44 -3.61 2.64
CA MET A 58 0.83 -2.21 2.83
C MET A 58 0.12 -1.28 1.83
N ARG A 59 0.00 -1.70 0.58
CA ARG A 59 -0.72 -0.95 -0.46
C ARG A 59 -2.21 -0.86 -0.17
N GLU A 60 -2.81 -1.93 0.37
CA GLU A 60 -4.21 -1.96 0.79
C GLU A 60 -4.45 -1.04 2.00
N LEU A 61 -3.58 -1.08 3.01
CA LEU A 61 -3.63 -0.19 4.17
C LEU A 61 -3.40 1.28 3.79
N THR A 62 -2.56 1.52 2.79
CA THR A 62 -2.31 2.86 2.24
C THR A 62 -3.36 3.24 1.20
N HIS A 63 -4.33 2.37 0.91
CA HIS A 63 -5.30 2.62 -0.14
C HIS A 63 -6.13 3.86 0.21
N GLU A 64 -6.15 4.77 -0.76
CA GLU A 64 -6.54 6.17 -0.73
C GLU A 64 -7.94 6.45 -0.13
N GLN A 65 -8.80 5.42 -0.02
CA GLN A 65 -10.14 5.55 0.53
C GLN A 65 -10.15 6.05 1.98
N ASP A 66 -9.23 5.55 2.82
CA ASP A 66 -9.25 5.91 4.24
C ASP A 66 -8.75 7.35 4.45
N GLN A 67 -7.75 7.76 3.67
CA GLN A 67 -7.27 9.14 3.66
C GLN A 67 -8.30 10.12 3.09
N ALA A 68 -8.96 9.79 1.97
CA ALA A 68 -9.94 10.67 1.35
C ALA A 68 -11.17 10.88 2.26
N ALA A 69 -11.65 9.81 2.92
CA ALA A 69 -12.74 9.89 3.88
C ALA A 69 -12.37 10.75 5.10
N LEU A 70 -11.18 10.53 5.68
CA LEU A 70 -10.69 11.29 6.82
C LEU A 70 -10.50 12.79 6.50
N ILE A 71 -9.88 13.11 5.36
CA ILE A 71 -9.71 14.49 4.89
C ILE A 71 -11.07 15.16 4.63
N GLY A 72 -12.05 14.41 4.10
CA GLY A 72 -13.42 14.88 3.91
C GLY A 72 -14.08 15.30 5.23
N GLN A 73 -13.94 14.49 6.27
CA GLN A 73 -14.44 14.81 7.61
C GLN A 73 -13.72 16.01 8.24
N LEU A 74 -12.39 16.11 8.08
CA LEU A 74 -11.61 17.25 8.56
C LEU A 74 -12.05 18.56 7.90
N ARG A 75 -12.27 18.58 6.58
CA ARG A 75 -12.77 19.77 5.87
C ARG A 75 -14.18 20.16 6.32
N ALA A 76 -15.04 19.18 6.63
CA ALA A 76 -16.38 19.47 7.15
C ALA A 76 -16.31 20.13 8.53
N LEU A 77 -15.39 19.69 9.39
CA LEU A 77 -15.13 20.32 10.68
C LEU A 77 -14.55 21.72 10.53
N GLU A 78 -13.56 21.89 9.65
CA GLU A 78 -12.96 23.20 9.35
C GLU A 78 -14.01 24.22 8.90
N LYS A 79 -14.90 23.84 7.98
CA LYS A 79 -15.98 24.73 7.52
C LYS A 79 -16.92 25.13 8.66
N LYS A 80 -17.29 24.19 9.53
CA LYS A 80 -18.16 24.46 10.67
C LYS A 80 -17.49 25.40 11.68
N MET A 81 -16.23 25.15 12.01
CA MET A 81 -15.45 26.02 12.92
C MET A 81 -15.20 27.41 12.31
N GLY A 82 -14.79 27.48 11.04
CA GLY A 82 -14.56 28.73 10.34
C GLY A 82 -15.81 29.60 10.25
N PHE A 83 -16.98 28.96 10.06
CA PHE A 83 -18.26 29.65 10.10
C PHE A 83 -18.55 30.25 11.48
N VAL A 84 -18.43 29.45 12.55
CA VAL A 84 -18.64 29.91 13.92
C VAL A 84 -17.70 31.06 14.28
N MET A 85 -16.41 30.96 13.93
CA MET A 85 -15.42 32.01 14.18
C MET A 85 -15.74 33.30 13.41
N THR A 86 -16.19 33.18 12.17
CA THR A 86 -16.61 34.34 11.35
C THR A 86 -17.84 35.02 11.95
N LEU A 87 -18.86 34.24 12.34
CA LEU A 87 -20.07 34.75 12.99
C LEU A 87 -19.75 35.46 14.31
N PHE A 88 -18.90 34.82 15.13
CA PHE A 88 -18.46 35.39 16.40
C PHE A 88 -17.71 36.70 16.18
N ARG A 89 -16.75 36.74 15.25
CA ARG A 89 -16.01 37.97 14.93
C ARG A 89 -16.95 39.07 14.43
N ALA A 90 -17.87 38.77 13.52
CA ALA A 90 -18.85 39.73 13.04
C ALA A 90 -19.73 40.26 14.17
N SER A 91 -20.19 39.38 15.08
CA SER A 91 -21.00 39.80 16.23
C SER A 91 -20.23 40.69 17.21
N ALA A 92 -18.97 40.38 17.48
CA ALA A 92 -18.13 41.18 18.36
C ALA A 92 -17.84 42.55 17.74
N TRP A 93 -17.51 42.61 16.45
CA TRP A 93 -17.33 43.86 15.71
C TRP A 93 -18.61 44.68 15.67
N GLY A 94 -19.78 44.06 15.50
CA GLY A 94 -21.08 44.74 15.56
C GLY A 94 -21.29 45.46 16.90
N VAL A 95 -21.05 44.78 18.01
CA VAL A 95 -21.19 45.37 19.36
C VAL A 95 -20.19 46.49 19.60
N ILE A 96 -18.94 46.33 19.15
CA ILE A 96 -17.92 47.38 19.29
C ILE A 96 -18.29 48.61 18.46
N ASN A 97 -18.77 48.41 17.23
CA ASN A 97 -19.20 49.50 16.36
C ASN A 97 -20.43 50.24 16.91
N GLU A 98 -21.39 49.52 17.49
CA GLU A 98 -22.57 50.11 18.12
C GLU A 98 -22.21 50.96 19.34
N ARG A 99 -21.24 50.52 20.16
CA ARG A 99 -20.72 51.31 21.29
C ARG A 99 -19.95 52.56 20.83
N ALA A 100 -19.11 52.42 19.81
CA ALA A 100 -18.39 53.56 19.23
C ALA A 100 -19.33 54.61 18.62
N ALA A 101 -20.45 54.17 18.03
CA ALA A 101 -21.47 55.07 17.50
C ALA A 101 -22.28 55.77 18.61
N ALA A 102 -22.49 55.13 19.76
CA ALA A 102 -23.19 55.69 20.91
C ALA A 102 -22.35 56.69 21.73
N GLU A 103 -21.02 56.56 21.75
CA GLU A 103 -20.11 57.49 22.43
C GLU A 103 -19.78 58.76 21.62
N GLY A 104 -20.17 58.81 20.33
CA GLY A 104 -19.91 59.93 19.42
C GLY A 104 -21.04 60.97 19.30
N GLN A 105 -22.07 60.92 20.15
CA GLN A 105 -23.19 61.88 20.21
C GLN A 105 -23.18 62.70 21.50
#